data_AF-A0A842XDY0-F1
#
_entry.id   AF-A0A842XDY0-F1
#
_cell.length_a   1.000
_cell.length_b   1.000
_cell.length_c   1.000
_cell.angle_alpha   90.00
_cell.angle_beta   90.00
_cell.angle_gamma   90.00
#
_symmetry.space_group_name_H-M   'P 1'
#
loop_
_entity.id
_entity.type
_entity.pdbx_description
1 polymer ?
#
loop_
_entity_poly.entity_id
_entity_poly.type
_entity_poly.pdbx_seq_one_letter_code
_entity_poly.pdbx_strand_id
1 'polypeptide(L)'
;MMSASTTGTYIPPDVSTVKSLNMIAKIISLIFGIILIIMGLIELIFLVGIVPLIFGIIDIVIYFQIKEIDSLIDQQRYNDAKNKTFIWMIIGILLAGVIVGILLLIAYIKYDDIIRAVQQSYVQQGPAPPQPPVQ
;
A
#
# COMPACT_ATOMS: atom_id res chain seq x y z
N MET A 1 -32.43 12.23 25.01
CA MET A 1 -31.57 11.09 24.60
C MET A 1 -31.38 11.19 23.09
N MET A 2 -30.34 11.90 22.65
CA MET A 2 -30.01 12.04 21.23
C MET A 2 -28.86 11.08 20.92
N SER A 3 -29.18 9.93 20.33
CA SER A 3 -28.17 9.06 19.74
C SER A 3 -27.64 9.76 18.49
N ALA A 4 -26.52 10.46 18.63
CA ALA A 4 -25.76 10.97 17.50
C ALA A 4 -25.40 9.78 16.61
N SER A 5 -26.07 9.64 15.47
CA SER A 5 -25.64 8.78 14.40
C SER A 5 -24.33 9.35 13.87
N THR A 6 -23.22 8.90 14.45
CA THR A 6 -21.89 9.09 13.88
C THR A 6 -21.88 8.41 12.53
N THR A 7 -22.10 9.19 11.47
CA THR A 7 -21.71 8.88 10.09
C THR A 7 -20.18 8.84 10.01
N GLY A 8 -19.56 8.05 10.89
CA GLY A 8 -18.14 7.79 10.89
C GLY A 8 -17.90 6.68 9.89
N THR A 9 -17.19 7.00 8.82
CA THR A 9 -16.61 6.00 7.92
C THR A 9 -15.83 4.99 8.77
N TYR A 10 -16.27 3.73 8.80
CA TYR A 10 -15.58 2.69 9.55
C TYR A 10 -14.21 2.42 8.92
N ILE A 11 -13.13 2.64 9.68
CA ILE A 11 -11.75 2.36 9.27
C ILE A 11 -11.23 1.20 10.13
N PRO A 12 -10.96 0.02 9.56
CA PRO A 12 -10.37 -1.10 10.30
C PRO A 12 -8.98 -0.74 10.85
N PRO A 13 -8.60 -1.24 12.05
CA PRO A 13 -7.28 -1.00 12.63
C PRO A 13 -6.14 -1.51 11.74
N ASP A 14 -6.39 -2.57 10.97
CA ASP A 14 -5.41 -3.15 10.04
C ASP A 14 -4.98 -2.20 8.92
N VAL A 15 -5.81 -1.20 8.58
CA VAL A 15 -5.45 -0.15 7.61
C VAL A 15 -4.20 0.62 8.08
N SER A 16 -4.13 0.94 9.37
CA SER A 16 -2.97 1.63 9.94
C SER A 16 -1.72 0.78 9.86
N THR A 17 -1.85 -0.54 10.06
CA THR A 17 -0.72 -1.47 10.02
C THR A 17 -0.19 -1.61 8.58
N VAL A 18 -1.08 -1.75 7.59
CA VAL A 18 -0.69 -1.78 6.17
C VAL A 18 0.04 -0.48 5.79
N LYS A 19 -0.46 0.68 6.23
CA LYS A 19 0.22 1.95 5.99
C LYS A 19 1.60 2.04 6.64
N SER A 20 1.78 1.51 7.85
CA SER A 20 3.10 1.43 8.49
C SER A 20 4.06 0.52 7.72
N LEU A 21 3.59 -0.65 7.25
CA LEU A 21 4.40 -1.55 6.41
C LEU A 21 4.79 -0.88 5.09
N ASN A 22 3.84 -0.23 4.42
CA ASN A 22 4.07 0.55 3.21
C ASN A 22 5.07 1.69 3.46
N MET A 23 5.00 2.36 4.60
CA MET A 23 5.96 3.41 4.98
C MET A 23 7.39 2.86 5.07
N ILE A 24 7.57 1.73 5.76
CA ILE A 24 8.88 1.08 5.88
C ILE A 24 9.38 0.65 4.50
N ALA A 25 8.52 0.01 3.69
CA ALA A 25 8.88 -0.44 2.35
C ALA A 25 9.29 0.73 1.44
N LYS A 26 8.58 1.87 1.50
CA LYS A 26 8.95 3.10 0.78
C LYS A 26 10.32 3.61 1.18
N ILE A 27 10.59 3.71 2.48
CA ILE A 27 11.88 4.23 2.98
C ILE A 27 13.03 3.34 2.50
N ILE A 28 12.87 2.01 2.64
CA ILE A 28 13.88 1.05 2.21
C ILE A 28 14.11 1.15 0.71
N SER A 29 13.05 1.07 -0.11
CA SER A 29 13.19 1.12 -1.57
C SER A 29 13.78 2.45 -2.04
N LEU A 30 13.44 3.57 -1.40
CA LEU A 30 14.06 4.86 -1.72
C LEU A 30 15.56 4.88 -1.41
N ILE A 31 15.98 4.37 -0.25
CA ILE A 31 17.39 4.32 0.14
C ILE A 31 18.18 3.42 -0.82
N PHE A 32 17.68 2.22 -1.10
CA PHE A 32 18.30 1.30 -2.05
C PHE A 32 18.36 1.89 -3.46
N GLY A 33 17.28 2.50 -3.93
CA GLY A 33 17.22 3.18 -5.23
C GLY A 33 18.28 4.27 -5.37
N ILE A 34 18.43 5.13 -4.36
CA ILE A 34 19.45 6.20 -4.37
C ILE A 34 20.87 5.60 -4.39
N ILE A 35 21.14 4.61 -3.54
CA ILE A 35 22.47 3.97 -3.47
C ILE A 35 22.82 3.33 -4.82
N LEU A 36 21.88 2.58 -5.41
CA LEU A 36 22.08 1.88 -6.68
C LEU A 36 22.23 2.85 -7.86
N ILE A 37 21.51 3.97 -7.86
CA ILE A 37 21.70 5.02 -8.88
C ILE A 37 23.10 5.62 -8.77
N ILE A 38 23.56 5.99 -7.56
CA ILE A 38 24.90 6.55 -7.37
C ILE A 38 25.98 5.54 -7.81
N MET A 39 25.87 4.29 -7.39
CA MET A 39 26.77 3.21 -7.81
C MET A 39 26.74 3.00 -9.32
N GLY A 40 25.54 2.98 -9.92
CA GLY A 40 25.37 2.83 -11.36
C GLY A 40 25.98 3.98 -12.16
N LEU A 41 25.91 5.21 -11.66
CA LEU A 41 26.57 6.36 -12.28
C LEU A 41 28.10 6.25 -12.21
N ILE A 42 28.65 5.75 -11.10
CA ILE A 42 30.09 5.49 -10.95
C ILE A 42 30.53 4.40 -11.94
N GLU A 43 29.82 3.27 -11.99
CA GLU A 43 30.13 2.17 -12.91
C GLU A 43 30.04 2.56 -14.38
N LEU A 44 29.09 3.45 -14.73
CA LEU A 44 28.96 3.98 -16.08
C LEU A 44 30.21 4.78 -16.51
N ILE A 45 30.82 5.53 -15.59
CA ILE A 45 32.08 6.26 -15.85
C ILE A 45 33.23 5.29 -16.15
N PHE A 46 33.27 4.16 -15.44
CA PHE A 46 34.28 3.12 -15.66
C PHE A 46 33.93 2.12 -16.78
N LEU A 47 32.82 2.33 -17.50
CA LEU A 47 32.29 1.46 -18.56
C LEU A 47 32.12 -0.01 -18.12
N VAL A 48 31.82 -0.24 -16.84
CA VAL A 48 31.65 -1.58 -16.25
C VAL A 48 30.26 -2.13 -16.53
N GLY A 49 29.24 -1.28 -16.50
CA GLY A 49 27.86 -1.68 -16.77
C GLY A 49 26.81 -0.65 -16.40
N ILE A 50 25.56 -0.95 -16.74
CA ILE A 50 24.38 -0.13 -16.42
C ILE A 50 23.39 -0.84 -15.48
N VAL A 51 23.71 -2.08 -15.09
CA VAL A 51 22.79 -2.93 -14.32
C VAL A 51 22.36 -2.28 -13.00
N PRO A 52 23.25 -1.74 -12.15
CA PRO A 52 22.82 -1.11 -10.90
C PRO A 52 21.93 0.11 -11.14
N LEU A 53 22.15 0.84 -12.23
CA LEU A 53 21.31 1.99 -12.61
C LEU A 53 19.87 1.54 -12.88
N ILE A 54 19.69 0.44 -13.63
CA ILE A 54 18.36 -0.11 -13.94
C ILE A 54 17.65 -0.54 -12.67
N PHE A 55 18.35 -1.27 -11.79
CA PHE A 55 17.80 -1.71 -10.50
C PHE A 55 17.42 -0.52 -9.62
N GLY A 56 18.28 0.51 -9.55
CA GLY A 56 17.98 1.73 -8.81
C GLY A 56 16.75 2.48 -9.32
N ILE A 57 16.54 2.52 -10.65
CA ILE A 57 15.32 3.10 -11.24
C ILE A 57 14.08 2.31 -10.84
N ILE A 58 14.16 0.96 -10.85
CA ILE A 58 13.04 0.09 -10.46
C ILE A 58 12.65 0.34 -9.00
N ASP A 59 13.62 0.51 -8.11
CA ASP A 59 13.38 0.88 -6.72
C ASP A 59 12.64 2.22 -6.58
N ILE A 60 13.07 3.23 -7.32
CA ILE A 60 12.35 4.51 -7.35
C ILE A 60 10.91 4.35 -7.86
N VAL A 61 10.70 3.51 -8.88
CA VAL A 61 9.34 3.21 -9.37
C VAL A 61 8.52 2.53 -8.26
N ILE A 62 9.05 1.53 -7.57
CA ILE A 62 8.36 0.86 -6.45
C ILE A 62 7.96 1.86 -5.37
N TYR A 63 8.85 2.78 -4.99
CA TYR A 63 8.53 3.85 -4.05
C TYR A 63 7.28 4.64 -4.46
N PHE A 64 7.20 5.09 -5.72
CA PHE A 64 6.03 5.82 -6.21
C PHE A 64 4.78 4.95 -6.25
N GLN A 65 4.93 3.68 -6.58
CA GLN A 65 3.81 2.76 -6.68
C GLN A 65 3.21 2.41 -5.31
N ILE A 66 4.03 2.36 -4.27
CA ILE A 66 3.56 2.23 -2.88
C ILE A 66 2.81 3.50 -2.44
N LYS A 67 3.25 4.70 -2.85
CA LYS A 67 2.47 5.92 -2.58
C LYS A 67 1.10 5.91 -3.23
N GLU A 68 0.99 5.39 -4.45
CA GLU A 68 -0.30 5.21 -5.10
C GLU A 68 -1.16 4.16 -4.39
N ILE A 69 -0.56 3.07 -3.91
CA ILE A 69 -1.26 2.09 -3.06
C ILE A 69 -1.83 2.78 -1.81
N ASP A 70 -1.06 3.63 -1.13
CA ASP A 70 -1.57 4.40 0.01
C ASP A 70 -2.74 5.32 -0.38
N SER A 71 -2.68 5.93 -1.56
CA SER A 71 -3.79 6.75 -2.06
C SER A 71 -5.05 5.92 -2.32
N LEU A 72 -4.92 4.68 -2.81
CA LEU A 72 -6.05 3.76 -2.97
C LEU A 72 -6.63 3.34 -1.62
N ILE A 73 -5.78 3.15 -0.60
CA ILE A 73 -6.21 2.90 0.78
C ILE A 73 -7.00 4.10 1.32
N ASP A 74 -6.53 5.32 1.07
CA ASP A 74 -7.19 6.56 1.49
C ASP A 74 -8.56 6.75 0.82
N GLN A 75 -8.70 6.27 -0.42
CA GLN A 75 -9.96 6.24 -1.16
C GLN A 75 -10.88 5.07 -0.75
N GLN A 76 -10.49 4.25 0.23
CA GLN A 76 -11.17 3.01 0.62
C GLN A 76 -11.32 1.97 -0.49
N ARG A 77 -10.49 2.07 -1.54
CA ARG A 77 -10.45 1.14 -2.67
C ARG A 77 -9.53 -0.05 -2.34
N TYR A 78 -9.87 -0.79 -1.30
CA TYR A 78 -9.00 -1.84 -0.73
C TYR A 78 -8.72 -3.00 -1.70
N ASN A 79 -9.67 -3.36 -2.57
CA ASN A 79 -9.45 -4.38 -3.61
C ASN A 79 -8.41 -3.94 -4.63
N ASP A 80 -8.47 -2.67 -5.06
CA ASP A 80 -7.52 -2.13 -6.03
C ASP A 80 -6.13 -2.00 -5.40
N ALA A 81 -6.07 -1.52 -4.14
CA ALA A 81 -4.83 -1.45 -3.36
C ALA A 81 -4.20 -2.84 -3.20
N LYS A 82 -4.99 -3.88 -2.91
CA LYS A 82 -4.54 -5.27 -2.80
C LYS A 82 -3.95 -5.78 -4.12
N ASN A 83 -4.67 -5.63 -5.23
CA ASN A 83 -4.23 -6.08 -6.55
C ASN A 83 -2.92 -5.40 -6.98
N LYS A 84 -2.81 -4.09 -6.72
CA LYS A 84 -1.60 -3.33 -7.00
C LYS A 84 -0.43 -3.77 -6.10
N THR A 85 -0.70 -3.99 -4.82
CA THR A 85 0.31 -4.50 -3.86
C THR A 85 0.85 -5.86 -4.32
N PHE A 86 0.00 -6.75 -4.82
CA PHE A 86 0.42 -8.05 -5.34
C PHE A 86 1.43 -7.95 -6.50
N ILE A 87 1.15 -7.09 -7.47
CA ILE A 87 2.04 -6.89 -8.63
C ILE A 87 3.40 -6.36 -8.16
N TRP A 88 3.40 -5.33 -7.31
CA TRP A 88 4.63 -4.72 -6.82
C TRP A 88 5.38 -5.58 -5.81
N MET A 89 4.70 -6.47 -5.09
CA MET A 89 5.32 -7.49 -4.26
C MET A 89 6.15 -8.45 -5.11
N ILE A 90 5.60 -8.99 -6.21
CA ILE A 90 6.33 -9.89 -7.11
C ILE A 90 7.53 -9.18 -7.70
N ILE A 91 7.33 -7.97 -8.24
CA ILE A 91 8.41 -7.16 -8.82
C ILE A 91 9.45 -6.83 -7.74
N GLY A 92 9.04 -6.49 -6.53
CA GLY A 92 9.91 -6.17 -5.42
C GLY A 92 10.82 -7.33 -5.04
N ILE A 93 10.28 -8.55 -4.89
CA ILE A 93 11.08 -9.75 -4.57
C ILE A 93 12.14 -10.00 -5.66
N LEU A 94 11.75 -9.89 -6.93
CA LEU A 94 12.61 -10.24 -8.05
C LEU A 94 13.66 -9.16 -8.37
N LEU A 95 13.31 -7.88 -8.24
CA LEU A 95 14.10 -6.78 -8.79
C LEU A 95 14.57 -5.76 -7.74
N ALA A 96 13.86 -5.54 -6.63
CA ALA A 96 14.31 -4.61 -5.58
C ALA A 96 14.96 -5.32 -4.39
N GLY A 97 14.80 -6.64 -4.31
CA GLY A 97 15.31 -7.46 -3.23
C GLY A 97 14.23 -7.97 -2.31
N VAL A 98 14.59 -9.05 -1.61
CA VAL A 98 13.68 -9.87 -0.82
C VAL A 98 13.01 -9.08 0.30
N ILE A 99 13.69 -8.13 0.93
CA ILE A 99 13.16 -7.36 2.08
C ILE A 99 11.95 -6.53 1.68
N VAL A 100 12.05 -5.74 0.60
CA VAL A 100 10.93 -4.92 0.10
C VAL A 100 9.76 -5.81 -0.30
N GLY A 101 10.06 -6.91 -1.00
CA GLY A 101 9.10 -7.92 -1.40
C GLY A 101 8.33 -8.54 -0.23
N ILE A 102 9.03 -8.94 0.84
CA ILE A 102 8.42 -9.52 2.05
C ILE A 102 7.51 -8.50 2.75
N LEU A 103 7.92 -7.23 2.85
CA LEU A 103 7.08 -6.20 3.47
C LEU A 103 5.76 -6.02 2.70
N LEU A 104 5.82 -6.01 1.37
CA LEU A 104 4.63 -5.94 0.53
C LEU A 104 3.79 -7.22 0.59
N LEU A 105 4.40 -8.40 0.79
CA LEU A 105 3.68 -9.65 1.02
C LEU A 105 2.89 -9.61 2.34
N ILE A 106 3.50 -9.13 3.42
CA ILE A 106 2.80 -8.99 4.71
C ILE A 106 1.64 -8.01 4.58
N ALA A 107 1.86 -6.89 3.88
CA ALA A 107 0.80 -5.93 3.58
C ALA A 107 -0.32 -6.56 2.74
N TYR A 108 0.03 -7.36 1.72
CA TYR A 108 -0.90 -8.06 0.84
C TYR A 108 -1.87 -8.95 1.61
N ILE A 109 -1.36 -9.76 2.54
CA ILE A 109 -2.16 -10.70 3.34
C ILE A 109 -3.16 -9.95 4.24
N LYS A 110 -2.76 -8.80 4.80
CA LYS A 110 -3.64 -8.00 5.66
C LYS A 110 -4.84 -7.37 4.95
N TYR A 111 -4.80 -7.21 3.62
CA TYR A 111 -5.96 -6.68 2.91
C TYR A 111 -7.19 -7.58 3.02
N ASP A 112 -7.02 -8.89 3.15
CA ASP A 112 -8.16 -9.81 3.32
C ASP A 112 -8.94 -9.54 4.60
N ASP A 113 -8.23 -9.28 5.70
CA ASP A 113 -8.84 -8.91 6.98
C ASP A 113 -9.54 -7.55 6.89
N ILE A 114 -8.92 -6.57 6.23
CA ILE A 114 -9.50 -5.23 6.00
C ILE A 114 -10.79 -5.33 5.20
N ILE A 115 -10.78 -6.04 4.07
CA ILE A 115 -11.95 -6.18 3.18
C ILE A 115 -13.08 -6.89 3.92
N ARG A 116 -12.78 -7.96 4.65
CA ARG A 116 -13.78 -8.69 5.45
C ARG A 116 -14.40 -7.79 6.53
N ALA A 117 -13.57 -7.03 7.25
CA ALA A 117 -14.04 -6.12 8.31
C ALA A 117 -14.96 -5.01 7.75
N VAL A 118 -14.60 -4.44 6.60
CA VAL A 118 -15.41 -3.42 5.91
C VAL A 118 -16.73 -4.02 5.40
N GLN A 119 -16.73 -5.22 4.84
CA GLN A 119 -17.97 -5.88 4.41
C GLN A 119 -18.89 -6.18 5.60
N GLN A 120 -18.33 -6.63 6.72
CA GLN A 120 -19.10 -6.92 7.94
C GLN A 120 -19.74 -5.66 8.54
N SER A 121 -19.09 -4.50 8.47
CA SER A 121 -19.65 -3.25 8.98
C SER A 121 -20.87 -2.79 8.16
N TYR A 122 -20.87 -2.98 6.83
CA TYR A 122 -22.04 -2.70 6.00
C TYR A 122 -23.23 -3.63 6.32
N VAL A 123 -22.98 -4.91 6.64
CA VAL A 123 -24.05 -5.86 7.00
C VAL A 123 -24.67 -5.52 8.35
N GLN A 124 -23.91 -4.92 9.28
CA GLN A 124 -24.44 -4.49 10.58
C GLN A 124 -25.23 -3.18 10.52
N GLN A 125 -25.03 -2.34 9.51
CA GLN A 125 -25.81 -1.11 9.26
C GLN A 125 -27.17 -1.40 8.58
N GLY A 126 -27.95 -2.35 9.10
CA GLY A 126 -29.26 -2.73 8.57
C GLY A 126 -30.17 -1.54 8.20
N PRO A 127 -31.20 -1.76 7.34
CA PRO A 127 -31.97 -0.68 6.70
C PRO A 127 -32.41 0.39 7.70
N ALA A 128 -32.15 1.65 7.34
CA ALA A 128 -32.49 2.80 8.18
C ALA A 128 -33.94 2.70 8.66
N PRO A 129 -34.22 2.94 9.96
CA PRO A 129 -35.59 2.94 10.47
C PRO A 129 -36.47 3.88 9.64
N PRO A 130 -37.71 3.49 9.28
CA PRO A 130 -38.62 4.36 8.56
C PRO A 130 -38.70 5.72 9.24
N GLN A 131 -38.35 6.79 8.53
CA GLN A 131 -38.44 8.14 9.08
C GLN A 131 -39.93 8.41 9.41
N PRO A 132 -40.25 8.87 10.64
CA PRO A 132 -41.60 9.24 11.00
C PRO A 132 -42.13 10.32 10.03
N PRO A 133 -43.41 10.28 9.65
CA PRO A 133 -44.00 11.33 8.82
C PRO A 133 -43.80 12.69 9.51
N VAL A 134 -43.20 13.63 8.78
CA VAL A 134 -43.18 15.04 9.16
C VAL A 134 -44.64 15.49 9.32
N GLN A 135 -45.03 15.82 10.54
CA GLN A 135 -46.32 16.45 10.86
C GLN A 135 -46.23 17.96 10.65
#